data_AF-A0A2P4NXT7-F1
#
_entry.id   AF-A0A2P4NXT7-F1
#
_cell.length_a   1.000
_cell.length_b   1.000
_cell.length_c   1.000
_cell.angle_alpha   90.00
_cell.angle_beta   90.00
_cell.angle_gamma   90.00
#
_symmetry.space_group_name_H-M   'P 1'
#
loop_
_entity.id
_entity.type
_entity.pdbx_description
1 polymer ?
#
loop_
_entity_poly.entity_id
_entity_poly.type
_entity_poly.pdbx_seq_one_letter_code
_entity_poly.pdbx_strand_id
1 'polypeptide(L)'
;MVAACENCSDVVKYLVKLSNVDIDLQNNEGESALYQAASMGNAEVVDILIDANANVECCNNENITPLIIAAYHGHAEVCRVLIDHGYANVNFQDSSQKTALSLACFEGHVEVTKILLARGANVRITDKYGWTALMFASYNGHEAVCQLLLEYNSDSSVKTINGKTAIILAHDAKHTNVANLIERFNNNNNSSSNNN
;
A
#
# COMPACT_ATOMS: atom_id res chain seq x y z
N MET A 1 8.57 3.19 21.41
CA MET A 1 7.19 3.44 20.93
C MET A 1 6.80 4.91 21.07
N VAL A 2 6.61 5.48 22.27
CA VAL A 2 6.20 6.91 22.42
C VAL A 2 7.10 7.88 21.65
N ALA A 3 8.42 7.80 21.84
CA ALA A 3 9.37 8.65 21.11
C ALA A 3 9.33 8.46 19.58
N ALA A 4 8.91 7.28 19.11
CA ALA A 4 8.75 7.00 17.68
C ALA A 4 7.47 7.62 17.12
N CYS A 5 6.38 7.66 17.90
CA CYS A 5 5.14 8.36 17.53
C CYS A 5 5.35 9.88 17.46
N GLU A 6 6.07 10.45 18.43
CA GLU A 6 6.28 11.89 18.59
C GLU A 6 7.37 12.47 17.67
N ASN A 7 7.93 11.67 16.77
CA ASN A 7 9.03 12.04 15.88
C ASN A 7 10.28 12.57 16.63
N CYS A 8 10.55 12.05 17.84
CA CYS A 8 11.71 12.45 18.63
C CYS A 8 12.95 11.66 18.22
N SER A 9 13.49 11.93 17.03
CA SER A 9 14.60 11.17 16.45
C SER A 9 15.85 11.12 17.34
N ASP A 10 16.19 12.19 18.07
CA ASP A 10 17.31 12.19 19.03
C ASP A 10 17.11 11.22 20.19
N VAL A 11 15.88 11.17 20.74
CA VAL A 11 15.54 10.24 21.81
C VAL A 11 15.58 8.81 21.28
N VAL A 12 15.06 8.56 20.08
CA VAL A 12 15.14 7.24 19.44
C VAL A 12 16.61 6.83 19.23
N LYS A 13 17.46 7.70 18.67
CA LYS A 13 18.91 7.46 18.49
C LYS A 13 19.62 7.14 19.80
N TYR A 14 19.22 7.79 20.89
CA TYR A 14 19.78 7.48 22.20
C TYR A 14 19.31 6.12 22.70
N LEU A 15 18.01 5.82 22.61
CA LEU A 15 17.42 4.58 23.11
C LEU A 15 17.95 3.34 22.37
N VAL A 16 18.09 3.37 21.04
CA VAL A 16 18.57 2.22 20.25
C VAL A 16 20.03 1.84 20.56
N LYS A 17 20.81 2.75 21.17
CA LYS A 17 22.20 2.47 21.60
C LYS A 17 22.29 1.78 22.96
N LEU A 18 21.18 1.73 23.72
CA LEU A 18 21.15 1.07 25.02
C LEU A 18 21.06 -0.45 24.82
N SER A 19 21.95 -1.20 25.46
CA SER A 19 22.09 -2.67 25.26
C SER A 19 20.87 -3.51 25.69
N ASN A 20 19.89 -2.91 26.38
CA ASN A 20 18.74 -3.62 26.96
C ASN A 20 17.40 -3.25 26.30
N VAL A 21 17.42 -2.51 25.18
CA VAL A 21 16.19 -2.16 24.46
C VAL A 21 15.87 -3.27 23.47
N ASP A 22 14.71 -3.88 23.65
CA ASP A 22 14.10 -4.72 22.62
C ASP A 22 13.43 -3.81 21.58
N ILE A 23 14.05 -3.70 20.40
CA ILE A 23 13.62 -2.79 19.34
C ILE A 23 12.28 -3.20 18.72
N ASP A 24 11.98 -4.50 18.75
CA ASP A 24 10.79 -5.10 18.17
C ASP A 24 9.70 -5.35 19.22
N LEU A 25 9.86 -4.82 20.45
CA LEU A 25 8.83 -4.90 21.48
C LEU A 25 7.51 -4.31 20.98
N GLN A 26 6.45 -5.12 21.06
CA GLN A 26 5.11 -4.77 20.61
C GLN A 26 4.22 -4.33 21.79
N ASN A 27 3.32 -3.38 21.54
CA ASN A 27 2.23 -3.06 22.46
C ASN A 27 1.11 -4.13 22.44
N ASN A 28 0.02 -3.89 23.15
CA ASN A 28 -1.13 -4.83 23.21
C ASN A 28 -1.83 -5.04 21.85
N GLU A 29 -1.63 -4.14 20.90
CA GLU A 29 -2.18 -4.20 19.54
C GLU A 29 -1.21 -4.90 18.56
N GLY A 30 -0.04 -5.34 19.04
CA GLY A 30 1.01 -5.95 18.22
C GLY A 30 1.90 -4.91 17.53
N GLU A 31 1.84 -3.64 17.90
CA GLU A 31 2.51 -2.59 17.16
C GLU A 31 3.90 -2.32 17.74
N SER A 32 4.93 -2.45 16.91
CA SER A 32 6.32 -2.12 17.25
C SER A 32 6.61 -0.63 17.14
N ALA A 33 7.79 -0.19 17.58
CA ALA A 33 8.23 1.20 17.37
C ALA A 33 8.30 1.57 15.87
N LEU A 34 8.69 0.62 15.01
CA LEU A 34 8.76 0.82 13.56
C LEU A 34 7.36 0.99 12.96
N TYR A 35 6.39 0.16 13.39
CA TYR A 35 4.99 0.30 12.98
C TYR A 35 4.45 1.70 13.34
N GLN A 36 4.70 2.15 14.56
CA GLN A 36 4.25 3.46 15.04
C GLN A 36 4.85 4.61 14.23
N ALA A 37 6.17 4.58 13.99
CA ALA A 37 6.85 5.58 13.18
C ALA A 37 6.29 5.60 11.75
N ALA A 38 6.03 4.43 11.18
CA ALA A 38 5.50 4.30 9.84
C ALA A 38 4.07 4.83 9.72
N SER A 39 3.20 4.53 10.70
CA SER A 39 1.82 5.03 10.78
C SER A 39 1.77 6.56 10.89
N MET A 40 2.71 7.16 11.64
CA MET A 40 2.81 8.61 11.84
C MET A 40 3.55 9.35 10.71
N GLY A 41 4.15 8.65 9.75
CA GLY A 41 4.88 9.28 8.65
C GLY A 41 6.30 9.75 9.01
N ASN A 42 6.86 9.27 10.12
CA ASN A 42 8.14 9.73 10.68
C ASN A 42 9.33 9.05 9.98
N ALA A 43 9.60 9.43 8.73
CA ALA A 43 10.62 8.79 7.89
C ALA A 43 12.03 8.77 8.50
N GLU A 44 12.46 9.83 9.20
CA GLU A 44 13.77 9.82 9.89
C GLU A 44 13.81 8.74 10.98
N VAL A 45 12.73 8.61 11.77
CA VAL A 45 12.64 7.59 12.82
C VAL A 45 12.60 6.19 12.21
N VAL A 46 11.88 5.99 11.10
CA VAL A 46 11.86 4.73 10.37
C VAL A 46 13.27 4.33 9.93
N ASP A 47 14.02 5.25 9.34
CA ASP A 47 15.41 5.03 8.89
C ASP A 47 16.33 4.64 10.06
N ILE A 48 16.26 5.36 11.19
CA ILE A 48 17.02 5.05 12.41
C ILE A 48 16.70 3.66 12.95
N LEU A 49 15.43 3.25 12.93
CA LEU A 49 15.01 1.95 13.43
C LEU A 49 15.47 0.82 12.51
N ILE A 50 15.45 1.02 11.18
CA ILE A 50 16.00 0.07 10.21
C ILE A 50 17.52 -0.07 10.39
N ASP A 51 18.25 1.04 10.56
CA ASP A 51 19.69 1.04 10.85
C ASP A 51 20.05 0.32 12.16
N ALA A 52 19.10 0.29 13.10
CA ALA A 52 19.21 -0.44 14.36
C ALA A 52 18.68 -1.89 14.27
N ASN A 53 18.48 -2.40 13.05
CA ASN A 53 18.02 -3.75 12.72
C ASN A 53 16.60 -4.09 13.24
N ALA A 54 15.70 -3.11 13.31
CA ALA A 54 14.28 -3.40 13.55
C ALA A 54 13.73 -4.34 12.47
N ASN A 55 12.90 -5.31 12.87
CA ASN A 55 12.26 -6.21 11.94
C ASN A 55 11.19 -5.46 11.12
N VAL A 56 11.48 -5.21 9.84
CA VAL A 56 10.58 -4.49 8.92
C VAL A 56 9.25 -5.20 8.65
N GLU A 57 9.18 -6.52 8.89
CA GLU A 57 7.97 -7.31 8.75
C GLU A 57 7.26 -7.55 10.10
N CYS A 58 7.70 -6.87 11.18
CA CYS A 58 7.03 -6.90 12.48
C CYS A 58 5.65 -6.24 12.38
N CYS A 59 4.63 -7.08 12.16
CA CYS A 59 3.25 -6.67 11.94
C CYS A 59 2.41 -6.69 13.23
N ASN A 60 1.32 -5.93 13.21
CA ASN A 60 0.36 -5.89 14.30
C ASN A 60 -0.51 -7.16 14.37
N ASN A 61 -1.45 -7.22 15.32
CA ASN A 61 -2.34 -8.37 15.52
C ASN A 61 -3.25 -8.70 14.31
N GLU A 62 -3.36 -7.80 13.33
CA GLU A 62 -4.11 -8.00 12.08
C GLU A 62 -3.23 -8.32 10.86
N ASN A 63 -1.95 -8.62 11.11
CA ASN A 63 -0.90 -8.80 10.11
C ASN A 63 -0.67 -7.54 9.24
N ILE A 64 -0.92 -6.35 9.78
CA ILE A 64 -0.60 -5.09 9.10
C ILE A 64 0.87 -4.79 9.34
N THR A 65 1.68 -4.78 8.27
CA THR A 65 3.10 -4.43 8.33
C THR A 65 3.29 -2.90 8.36
N PRO A 66 4.45 -2.39 8.79
CA PRO A 66 4.82 -0.98 8.66
C PRO A 66 4.60 -0.41 7.25
N LEU A 67 4.88 -1.20 6.20
CA LEU A 67 4.65 -0.76 4.82
C LEU A 67 3.16 -0.63 4.48
N ILE A 68 2.33 -1.56 4.95
CA ILE A 68 0.88 -1.53 4.71
C ILE A 68 0.24 -0.31 5.39
N ILE A 69 0.58 -0.02 6.65
CA ILE A 69 0.01 1.13 7.37
C ILE A 69 0.51 2.47 6.81
N ALA A 70 1.78 2.56 6.42
CA ALA A 70 2.31 3.76 5.75
C ALA A 70 1.63 4.00 4.40
N ALA A 71 1.36 2.93 3.64
CA ALA A 71 0.69 3.03 2.37
C ALA A 71 -0.78 3.45 2.50
N TYR A 72 -1.48 2.95 3.52
CA TYR A 72 -2.85 3.36 3.86
C TYR A 72 -2.92 4.85 4.21
N HIS A 73 -1.96 5.37 4.99
CA HIS A 73 -1.93 6.79 5.37
C HIS A 73 -1.30 7.72 4.32
N GLY A 74 -0.76 7.20 3.22
CA GLY A 74 -0.22 8.01 2.13
C GLY A 74 1.22 8.50 2.35
N HIS A 75 1.96 7.90 3.29
CA HIS A 75 3.31 8.34 3.66
C HIS A 75 4.36 7.86 2.65
N ALA A 76 4.44 8.56 1.52
CA ALA A 76 5.31 8.20 0.39
C ALA A 76 6.79 8.04 0.76
N GLU A 77 7.33 8.92 1.61
CA GLU A 77 8.74 8.83 2.02
C GLU A 77 9.00 7.62 2.91
N VAL A 78 8.11 7.34 3.87
CA VAL A 78 8.19 6.12 4.69
C VAL A 78 8.12 4.88 3.81
N CYS A 79 7.23 4.84 2.81
CA CYS A 79 7.12 3.71 1.88
C CYS A 79 8.45 3.50 1.12
N ARG A 80 9.09 4.58 0.66
CA ARG A 80 10.41 4.50 0.01
C ARG A 80 11.45 3.91 0.95
N VAL A 81 11.59 4.45 2.16
CA VAL A 81 12.60 3.99 3.13
C VAL A 81 12.38 2.50 3.49
N LEU A 82 11.14 2.08 3.76
CA LEU A 82 10.83 0.69 4.11
C LEU A 82 11.17 -0.28 2.98
N ILE A 83 10.92 0.08 1.71
CA ILE A 83 11.22 -0.80 0.58
C ILE A 83 12.71 -0.78 0.23
N ASP A 84 13.31 0.40 0.19
CA ASP A 84 14.63 0.62 -0.38
C ASP A 84 15.76 0.31 0.60
N HIS A 85 15.57 0.67 1.88
CA HIS A 85 16.54 0.42 2.94
C HIS A 85 16.13 -0.80 3.78
N GLY A 86 14.84 -0.94 4.05
CA GLY A 86 14.29 -2.02 4.84
C GLY A 86 14.12 -3.35 4.09
N TYR A 87 14.13 -3.34 2.76
CA TYR A 87 13.82 -4.51 1.92
C TYR A 87 12.44 -5.13 2.21
N ALA A 88 11.46 -4.30 2.62
CA ALA A 88 10.12 -4.76 2.94
C ALA A 88 9.45 -5.48 1.76
N ASN A 89 8.69 -6.54 2.06
CA ASN A 89 7.95 -7.29 1.07
C ASN A 89 6.76 -6.46 0.55
N VAL A 90 6.93 -5.85 -0.63
CA VAL A 90 5.91 -5.01 -1.29
C VAL A 90 4.58 -5.74 -1.56
N ASN A 91 4.59 -7.08 -1.59
CA ASN A 91 3.44 -7.93 -1.88
C ASN A 91 2.90 -8.67 -0.65
N PHE A 92 3.32 -8.29 0.57
CA PHE A 92 2.76 -8.85 1.80
C PHE A 92 1.25 -8.62 1.86
N GLN A 93 0.53 -9.61 2.40
CA GLN A 93 -0.92 -9.60 2.54
C GLN A 93 -1.32 -9.61 4.02
N ASP A 94 -2.14 -8.65 4.43
CA ASP A 94 -2.72 -8.61 5.78
C ASP A 94 -3.71 -9.77 6.02
N SER A 95 -4.31 -9.82 7.20
CA SER A 95 -5.34 -10.82 7.56
C SER A 95 -6.58 -10.83 6.65
N SER A 96 -6.83 -9.74 5.93
CA SER A 96 -7.89 -9.60 4.92
C SER A 96 -7.42 -9.83 3.49
N GLN A 97 -6.18 -10.30 3.30
CA GLN A 97 -5.51 -10.50 2.02
C GLN A 97 -5.25 -9.20 1.24
N LYS A 98 -5.28 -8.04 1.89
CA LYS A 98 -4.96 -6.76 1.27
C LYS A 98 -3.46 -6.48 1.31
N THR A 99 -2.96 -5.88 0.24
CA THR A 99 -1.56 -5.42 0.12
C THR A 99 -1.47 -3.93 0.35
N ALA A 100 -0.24 -3.43 0.55
CA ALA A 100 0.06 -2.00 0.58
C ALA A 100 -0.49 -1.28 -0.67
N LEU A 101 -0.37 -1.89 -1.85
CA LEU A 101 -0.91 -1.33 -3.10
C LEU A 101 -2.44 -1.22 -3.05
N SER A 102 -3.13 -2.26 -2.60
CA SER A 102 -4.60 -2.23 -2.53
C SER A 102 -5.13 -1.14 -1.60
N LEU A 103 -4.47 -0.90 -0.46
CA LEU A 103 -4.87 0.13 0.50
C LEU A 103 -4.50 1.55 0.04
N ALA A 104 -3.32 1.75 -0.57
CA ALA A 104 -2.97 3.01 -1.20
C ALA A 104 -3.99 3.38 -2.30
N CYS A 105 -4.43 2.39 -3.08
CA CYS A 105 -5.42 2.58 -4.12
C CYS A 105 -6.84 2.81 -3.59
N PHE A 106 -7.19 2.24 -2.43
CA PHE A 106 -8.45 2.52 -1.74
C PHE A 106 -8.55 3.97 -1.29
N GLU A 107 -7.47 4.50 -0.70
CA GLU A 107 -7.40 5.89 -0.22
C GLU A 107 -7.04 6.91 -1.31
N GLY A 108 -6.62 6.46 -2.50
CA GLY A 108 -6.36 7.35 -3.63
C GLY A 108 -4.96 7.97 -3.64
N HIS A 109 -4.01 7.38 -2.91
CA HIS A 109 -2.64 7.89 -2.77
C HIS A 109 -1.82 7.64 -4.04
N VAL A 110 -1.90 8.57 -4.98
CA VAL A 110 -1.23 8.51 -6.29
C VAL A 110 0.28 8.28 -6.16
N GLU A 111 0.94 9.01 -5.28
CA GLU A 111 2.41 8.94 -5.16
C GLU A 111 2.88 7.62 -4.53
N VAL A 112 2.20 7.16 -3.47
CA VAL A 112 2.45 5.84 -2.89
C VAL A 112 2.21 4.73 -3.92
N THR A 113 1.12 4.83 -4.69
CA THR A 113 0.81 3.88 -5.77
C THR A 113 1.95 3.78 -6.78
N LYS A 114 2.49 4.92 -7.24
CA LYS A 114 3.64 4.95 -8.15
C LYS A 114 4.87 4.27 -7.56
N ILE A 115 5.21 4.57 -6.30
CA ILE A 115 6.35 3.95 -5.60
C ILE A 115 6.19 2.43 -5.57
N LEU A 116 5.04 1.96 -5.12
CA LEU A 116 4.78 0.52 -4.98
C LEU A 116 4.85 -0.20 -6.33
N LEU A 117 4.23 0.36 -7.38
CA LEU A 117 4.29 -0.18 -8.74
C LEU A 117 5.72 -0.21 -9.29
N ALA A 118 6.47 0.87 -9.11
CA ALA A 118 7.87 0.97 -9.54
C ALA A 118 8.78 -0.05 -8.83
N ARG A 119 8.37 -0.55 -7.65
CA ARG A 119 9.09 -1.57 -6.87
C ARG A 119 8.47 -2.96 -6.94
N GLY A 120 7.66 -3.22 -7.96
CA GLY A 120 7.20 -4.58 -8.27
C GLY A 120 5.97 -5.03 -7.48
N ALA A 121 5.15 -4.09 -7.01
CA ALA A 121 3.83 -4.44 -6.48
C ALA A 121 2.99 -5.13 -7.57
N ASN A 122 2.44 -6.29 -7.22
CA ASN A 122 1.65 -7.12 -8.11
C ASN A 122 0.19 -6.65 -8.15
N VAL A 123 -0.18 -6.00 -9.25
CA VAL A 123 -1.55 -5.49 -9.50
C VAL A 123 -2.62 -6.58 -9.56
N ARG A 124 -2.24 -7.86 -9.66
CA ARG A 124 -3.16 -9.00 -9.80
C ARG A 124 -3.57 -9.62 -8.47
N ILE A 125 -2.92 -9.23 -7.36
CA ILE A 125 -3.31 -9.74 -6.04
C ILE A 125 -4.70 -9.24 -5.69
N THR A 126 -5.51 -10.15 -5.15
CA THR A 126 -6.87 -9.86 -4.69
C THR A 126 -6.98 -10.04 -3.19
N ASP A 127 -7.88 -9.27 -2.58
CA ASP A 127 -8.32 -9.53 -1.21
C ASP A 127 -9.21 -10.77 -1.12
N LYS A 128 -9.66 -11.11 0.11
CA LYS A 128 -10.51 -12.29 0.36
C LYS A 128 -11.87 -12.27 -0.35
N TYR A 129 -12.29 -11.14 -0.92
CA TYR A 129 -13.53 -10.97 -1.68
C TYR A 129 -13.29 -10.84 -3.19
N GLY A 130 -12.06 -11.09 -3.64
CA GLY A 130 -11.67 -10.99 -5.05
C GLY A 130 -11.49 -9.55 -5.53
N TRP A 131 -11.31 -8.58 -4.63
CA TRP A 131 -11.08 -7.19 -5.02
C TRP A 131 -9.62 -6.95 -5.39
N THR A 132 -9.38 -6.43 -6.59
CA THR A 132 -8.06 -5.94 -7.03
C THR A 132 -7.83 -4.49 -6.61
N ALA A 133 -6.59 -4.02 -6.69
CA ALA A 133 -6.26 -2.60 -6.48
C ALA A 133 -7.06 -1.67 -7.42
N LEU A 134 -7.29 -2.07 -8.68
CA LEU A 134 -8.08 -1.30 -9.63
C LEU A 134 -9.56 -1.21 -9.20
N MET A 135 -10.12 -2.28 -8.63
CA MET A 135 -11.50 -2.26 -8.11
C MET A 135 -11.66 -1.30 -6.94
N PHE A 136 -10.70 -1.29 -6.01
CA PHE A 136 -10.72 -0.34 -4.87
C PHE A 136 -10.64 1.12 -5.36
N ALA A 137 -9.73 1.43 -6.27
CA ALA A 137 -9.62 2.77 -6.84
C ALA A 137 -10.88 3.15 -7.65
N SER A 138 -11.47 2.19 -8.35
CA SER A 138 -12.66 2.41 -9.19
C SER A 138 -13.90 2.70 -8.37
N TYR A 139 -14.11 1.92 -7.31
CA TYR A 139 -15.25 2.11 -6.41
C TYR A 139 -15.18 3.44 -5.64
N ASN A 140 -13.98 3.95 -5.35
CA ASN A 140 -13.79 5.22 -4.64
C ASN A 140 -13.58 6.43 -5.59
N GLY A 141 -13.58 6.22 -6.90
CA GLY A 141 -13.54 7.31 -7.88
C GLY A 141 -12.17 7.92 -8.12
N HIS A 142 -11.09 7.21 -7.75
CA HIS A 142 -9.71 7.69 -7.87
C HIS A 142 -9.18 7.54 -9.30
N GLU A 143 -9.62 8.44 -10.19
CA GLU A 143 -9.31 8.39 -11.63
C GLU A 143 -7.81 8.32 -11.93
N ALA A 144 -6.99 9.15 -11.26
CA ALA A 144 -5.55 9.17 -11.47
C ALA A 144 -4.88 7.85 -11.05
N VAL A 145 -5.35 7.21 -9.98
CA VAL A 145 -4.87 5.89 -9.55
C VAL A 145 -5.30 4.81 -10.53
N CYS A 146 -6.54 4.86 -11.02
CA CYS A 146 -7.04 3.92 -12.03
C CYS A 146 -6.22 4.00 -13.32
N GLN A 147 -5.90 5.22 -13.79
CA GLN A 147 -5.04 5.46 -14.94
C GLN A 147 -3.69 4.77 -14.77
N LEU A 148 -3.01 5.01 -13.63
CA LEU A 148 -1.71 4.40 -13.33
C LEU A 148 -1.79 2.86 -13.32
N LEU A 149 -2.82 2.30 -12.68
CA LEU A 149 -2.97 0.85 -12.62
C LEU A 149 -3.17 0.22 -14.00
N LEU A 150 -3.95 0.88 -14.88
CA LEU A 150 -4.17 0.44 -16.25
C LEU A 150 -2.88 0.51 -17.09
N GLU A 151 -2.07 1.56 -16.91
CA GLU A 151 -0.74 1.68 -17.52
C GLU A 151 0.22 0.56 -17.06
N TYR A 152 0.03 0.05 -15.84
CA TYR A 152 0.75 -1.11 -15.31
C TYR A 152 0.04 -2.46 -15.61
N ASN A 153 -0.73 -2.52 -16.69
CA ASN A 153 -1.41 -3.73 -17.20
C ASN A 153 -2.35 -4.39 -16.18
N SER A 154 -3.03 -3.60 -15.34
CA SER A 154 -4.11 -4.12 -14.50
C SER A 154 -5.25 -4.67 -15.37
N ASP A 155 -5.67 -5.90 -15.09
CA ASP A 155 -6.79 -6.54 -15.79
C ASP A 155 -8.14 -6.01 -15.25
N SER A 156 -8.80 -5.18 -16.05
CA SER A 156 -10.09 -4.57 -15.72
C SER A 156 -11.28 -5.56 -15.80
N SER A 157 -11.05 -6.76 -16.34
CA SER A 157 -12.07 -7.80 -16.55
C SER A 157 -12.20 -8.78 -15.38
N VAL A 158 -11.26 -8.74 -14.41
CA VAL A 158 -11.33 -9.52 -13.17
C VAL A 158 -12.67 -9.27 -12.47
N LYS A 159 -13.22 -10.31 -11.85
CA LYS A 159 -14.50 -10.25 -11.14
C LYS A 159 -14.30 -10.54 -9.66
N THR A 160 -14.96 -9.75 -8.83
CA THR A 160 -15.17 -10.06 -7.41
C THR A 160 -15.97 -11.35 -7.25
N ILE A 161 -16.07 -11.87 -6.01
CA ILE A 161 -16.93 -13.02 -5.70
C ILE A 161 -18.41 -12.81 -6.08
N ASN A 162 -18.84 -11.55 -6.17
CA ASN A 162 -20.20 -11.16 -6.56
C ASN A 162 -20.35 -10.92 -8.07
N GLY A 163 -19.32 -11.25 -8.87
CA GLY A 163 -19.34 -11.09 -10.32
C GLY A 163 -19.14 -9.65 -10.83
N LYS A 164 -18.86 -8.68 -9.95
CA LYS A 164 -18.63 -7.28 -10.32
C LYS A 164 -17.19 -7.06 -10.79
N THR A 165 -17.03 -6.38 -11.92
CA THR A 165 -15.75 -5.89 -12.45
C THR A 165 -15.47 -4.46 -11.97
N ALA A 166 -14.26 -3.94 -12.22
CA ALA A 166 -13.88 -2.58 -11.85
C ALA A 166 -14.83 -1.51 -12.43
N ILE A 167 -15.23 -1.65 -13.70
CA ILE A 167 -16.17 -0.74 -14.36
C ILE A 167 -17.58 -0.79 -13.74
N ILE A 168 -18.07 -1.98 -13.38
CA ILE A 168 -19.38 -2.13 -12.71
C ILE A 168 -19.34 -1.42 -11.35
N LEU A 169 -18.25 -1.59 -10.59
CA LEU A 169 -18.08 -0.93 -9.31
C LEU A 169 -18.02 0.60 -9.45
N ALA A 170 -17.34 1.14 -10.47
CA ALA A 170 -17.33 2.56 -10.76
C ALA A 170 -18.74 3.10 -11.07
N HIS A 171 -19.54 2.37 -11.85
CA HIS A 171 -20.93 2.76 -12.13
C HIS A 171 -21.83 2.72 -10.89
N ASP A 172 -21.74 1.64 -10.09
CA ASP A 172 -22.51 1.50 -8.85
C ASP A 172 -22.23 2.65 -7.87
N ALA A 173 -20.97 3.09 -7.81
CA ALA A 173 -20.52 4.22 -7.01
C ALA A 173 -20.71 5.60 -7.68
N LYS A 174 -21.26 5.63 -8.91
CA LYS A 174 -21.53 6.85 -9.71
C LYS A 174 -20.27 7.62 -10.13
N HIS A 175 -19.14 6.94 -10.25
CA HIS A 175 -17.88 7.49 -10.77
C HIS A 175 -17.77 7.32 -12.29
N THR A 176 -18.63 8.04 -13.02
CA THR A 176 -18.73 7.94 -14.49
C THR A 176 -17.42 8.26 -15.21
N ASN A 177 -16.61 9.18 -14.66
CA ASN A 177 -15.28 9.49 -15.17
C ASN A 177 -14.36 8.26 -15.16
N VAL A 178 -14.34 7.50 -14.05
CA VAL A 178 -13.54 6.27 -13.95
C VAL A 178 -14.08 5.17 -14.85
N ALA A 179 -15.41 5.01 -14.93
CA ALA A 179 -16.01 4.04 -15.84
C ALA A 179 -15.61 4.33 -17.30
N ASN A 180 -15.76 5.57 -17.74
CA ASN A 180 -15.36 6.02 -19.09
C ASN A 180 -13.86 5.81 -19.35
N LEU A 181 -13.01 6.05 -18.34
CA LEU A 181 -11.58 5.80 -18.43
C LEU A 181 -11.28 4.33 -18.74
N ILE A 182 -11.89 3.41 -17.98
CA ILE A 182 -11.71 1.96 -18.15
C ILE A 182 -12.23 1.51 -19.53
N GLU A 183 -13.39 2.01 -19.98
CA GLU A 183 -13.93 1.70 -21.31
C GLU A 183 -12.98 2.12 -22.43
N ARG A 184 -12.44 3.35 -22.35
CA ARG A 184 -11.48 3.87 -23.34
C ARG A 184 -10.24 3.00 -23.42
N PHE A 185 -9.68 2.61 -22.27
CA PHE A 185 -8.52 1.70 -22.22
C PHE A 185 -8.82 0.34 -22.87
N ASN A 186 -9.96 -0.26 -22.55
CA ASN A 186 -10.36 -1.56 -23.11
C ASN A 186 -10.53 -1.50 -24.64
N ASN A 187 -11.12 -0.43 -25.16
CA ASN A 187 -11.33 -0.24 -26.59
C ASN A 187 -10.01 -0.06 -27.37
N ASN A 188 -9.04 0.66 -26.78
CA ASN A 188 -7.73 0.88 -27.40
C ASN A 188 -6.90 -0.41 -27.50
N ASN A 189 -7.00 -1.29 -26.50
CA ASN A 189 -6.30 -2.58 -26.50
C ASN A 189 -6.88 -3.55 -27.55
N ASN A 190 -8.20 -3.55 -27.73
CA ASN A 190 -8.87 -4.39 -28.72
C ASN A 190 -8.59 -3.95 -30.16
N SER A 191 -8.52 -2.64 -30.41
CA SER A 191 -8.23 -2.09 -31.75
C SER A 191 -6.77 -2.28 -32.17
N SER A 192 -5.83 -2.28 -31.22
CA SER A 192 -4.41 -2.59 -31.48
C SER A 192 -4.18 -4.07 -31.83
N SER A 193 -5.04 -4.97 -31.35
CA SER A 193 -4.92 -6.42 -31.59
C SER A 193 -5.47 -6.87 -32.96
N ASN A 194 -6.31 -6.06 -33.61
CA ASN A 194 -6.93 -6.37 -34.90
C ASN A 194 -6.14 -5.86 -36.13
N ASN A 195 -5.01 -5.17 -35.91
CA ASN A 195 -4.20 -4.53 -36.97
C ASN A 195 -2.81 -5.19 -37.17
N ASN A 196 -2.56 -6.36 -36.56
CA ASN A 196 -1.35 -7.17 -36.74
C ASN A 196 -1.69 -8.53 -37.33
#